data_AF-A0A3B9IUN7-F1
#
_entry.id   AF-A0A3B9IUN7-F1
#
_cell.length_a   1.000
_cell.length_b   1.000
_cell.length_c   1.000
_cell.angle_alpha   90.00
_cell.angle_beta   90.00
_cell.angle_gamma   90.00
#
_symmetry.space_group_name_H-M   'P 1'
#
loop_
_entity.id
_entity.type
_entity.pdbx_description
1 polymer ?
#
loop_
_entity_poly.entity_id
_entity_poly.type
_entity_poly.pdbx_seq_one_letter_code
_entity_poly.pdbx_strand_id
1 'polypeptide(L)'
;MQIARRLLVLALAAALPMTALVAAPRAARAAGEAAVAQDGPLTGEVVSRWLDSWQAFTAWSGALPPDRRAEIGQAIRDHRAATPTQPGRDLAAMTAAIEGMPEWHEASAMMMKRGFADLAAWAATGDRIMQAYLTLDYDSPASVAARAERDALRTRIRDSDQLTDAQKQQLLQSYGPSEEMNRPVMAIPAAELEAVRPHMERLRALQPQG
;
A
#
# COMPACT_ATOMS: atom_id res chain seq x y z
N MET A 1 16.04 -14.75 -5.16
CA MET A 1 15.16 -15.94 -5.03
C MET A 1 14.72 -16.13 -3.59
N GLN A 2 13.71 -15.39 -3.10
CA GLN A 2 13.14 -15.62 -1.75
C GLN A 2 11.67 -15.18 -1.64
N ILE A 3 10.96 -15.01 -2.75
CA ILE A 3 9.54 -14.56 -2.78
C ILE A 3 8.56 -15.72 -2.46
N ALA A 4 9.05 -16.95 -2.29
CA ALA A 4 8.21 -18.15 -2.20
C ALA A 4 8.04 -18.75 -0.79
N ARG A 5 8.41 -18.06 0.29
CA ARG A 5 8.33 -18.67 1.63
C ARG A 5 7.72 -17.74 2.67
N ARG A 6 6.55 -18.20 3.17
CA ARG A 6 5.98 -18.00 4.51
C ARG A 6 4.77 -17.06 4.58
N LEU A 7 3.69 -17.50 3.93
CA LEU A 7 2.33 -17.33 4.47
C LEU A 7 2.06 -18.53 5.39
N LEU A 8 2.07 -18.33 6.71
CA LEU A 8 1.62 -19.34 7.66
C LEU A 8 1.23 -18.66 8.98
N VAL A 9 0.19 -19.21 9.62
CA VAL A 9 -0.22 -18.98 11.02
C VAL A 9 -1.08 -17.71 11.18
N LEU A 10 -2.35 -17.72 11.63
CA LEU A 10 -3.13 -18.64 12.46
C LEU A 10 -4.63 -18.41 12.18
N ALA A 11 -5.38 -19.49 12.02
CA ALA A 11 -6.84 -19.51 12.03
C ALA A 11 -7.33 -20.01 13.39
N LEU A 12 -8.34 -19.37 14.00
CA LEU A 12 -9.30 -19.93 14.96
C LEU A 12 -10.30 -18.80 15.33
N ALA A 13 -11.51 -18.79 14.78
CA ALA A 13 -12.72 -19.52 15.18
C ALA A 13 -13.58 -18.76 16.20
N ALA A 14 -14.77 -18.30 15.77
CA ALA A 14 -16.06 -18.54 16.43
C ALA A 14 -17.19 -17.90 15.62
N ALA A 15 -18.24 -18.69 15.37
CA ALA A 15 -19.47 -18.34 14.68
C ALA A 15 -20.46 -17.63 15.61
N LEU A 16 -21.38 -16.83 15.04
CA LEU A 16 -22.86 -16.90 15.17
C LEU A 16 -23.55 -15.63 14.58
N PRO A 17 -24.87 -15.65 14.30
CA PRO A 17 -25.49 -14.98 13.15
C PRO A 17 -26.44 -13.81 13.51
N MET A 18 -26.90 -13.09 12.48
CA MET A 18 -28.29 -12.63 12.23
C MET A 18 -28.38 -11.22 11.62
N THR A 19 -28.82 -11.20 10.36
CA THR A 19 -29.86 -10.33 9.77
C THR A 19 -30.22 -9.00 10.45
N ALA A 20 -30.04 -7.90 9.71
CA ALA A 20 -31.13 -6.94 9.45
C ALA A 20 -30.88 -6.15 8.16
N LEU A 21 -31.89 -6.17 7.31
CA LEU A 21 -32.06 -5.47 6.04
C LEU A 21 -32.56 -4.05 6.33
N VAL A 22 -31.85 -2.98 5.93
CA VAL A 22 -32.44 -1.64 5.80
C VAL A 22 -31.87 -0.91 4.58
N ALA A 23 -32.79 -0.27 3.86
CA ALA A 23 -32.70 0.25 2.51
C ALA A 23 -31.83 1.51 2.33
N ALA A 24 -31.32 1.66 1.11
CA ALA A 24 -30.66 2.84 0.58
C ALA A 24 -31.61 4.01 0.33
N PRO A 25 -31.06 5.24 0.19
CA PRO A 25 -31.56 6.18 -0.79
C PRO A 25 -30.51 6.46 -1.88
N ARG A 26 -30.98 6.31 -3.12
CA ARG A 26 -30.33 6.67 -4.38
C ARG A 26 -30.50 8.19 -4.56
N ALA A 27 -29.42 8.94 -4.65
CA ALA A 27 -29.47 10.37 -4.99
C ALA A 27 -28.63 10.67 -6.24
N ALA A 28 -29.17 11.59 -7.03
CA ALA A 28 -28.95 11.77 -8.45
C ALA A 28 -27.59 12.39 -8.84
N ARG A 29 -27.21 12.06 -10.07
CA ARG A 29 -26.01 12.49 -10.81
C ARG A 29 -26.24 13.91 -11.37
N ALA A 30 -25.35 14.84 -11.06
CA ALA A 30 -25.15 16.06 -11.85
C ALA A 30 -23.77 15.98 -12.51
N ALA A 31 -23.74 16.16 -13.83
CA ALA A 31 -22.56 15.97 -14.67
C ALA A 31 -21.86 17.30 -14.95
N GLY A 32 -20.53 17.29 -14.87
CA GLY A 32 -19.63 18.37 -15.27
C GLY A 32 -18.37 18.31 -14.44
N GLU A 33 -17.33 17.64 -14.95
CA GLU A 33 -16.06 17.24 -14.29
C GLU A 33 -16.18 16.04 -13.33
N ALA A 34 -16.34 14.83 -13.90
CA ALA A 34 -16.48 13.59 -13.16
C ALA A 34 -15.41 12.55 -13.58
N ALA A 35 -14.35 12.44 -12.77
CA ALA A 35 -13.50 11.26 -12.53
C ALA A 35 -12.34 11.73 -11.62
N VAL A 36 -12.11 11.32 -10.36
CA VAL A 36 -12.44 10.13 -9.60
C VAL A 36 -12.56 10.56 -8.12
N ALA A 37 -13.79 10.73 -7.61
CA ALA A 37 -14.03 10.74 -6.17
C ALA A 37 -15.02 9.59 -5.91
N GLN A 38 -14.53 8.35 -6.03
CA GLN A 38 -15.38 7.16 -5.91
C GLN A 38 -15.36 6.52 -4.52
N ASP A 39 -14.84 7.22 -3.53
CA ASP A 39 -15.22 7.06 -2.13
C ASP A 39 -14.94 8.41 -1.46
N GLY A 40 -15.82 8.86 -0.56
CA GLY A 40 -15.79 10.20 0.02
C GLY A 40 -14.50 10.55 0.81
N PRO A 41 -14.58 11.44 1.81
CA PRO A 41 -13.41 11.71 2.65
C PRO A 41 -12.88 10.42 3.27
N LEU A 42 -11.55 10.25 3.32
CA LEU A 42 -10.95 9.12 4.03
C LEU A 42 -11.26 9.30 5.52
N THR A 43 -12.03 8.40 6.10
CA THR A 43 -12.37 8.39 7.53
C THR A 43 -11.75 7.18 8.22
N GLY A 44 -11.63 7.21 9.54
CA GLY A 44 -11.14 6.05 10.31
C GLY A 44 -11.96 4.78 10.08
N GLU A 45 -13.28 4.91 9.84
CA GLU A 45 -14.14 3.78 9.47
C GLU A 45 -13.74 3.18 8.12
N VAL A 46 -13.49 4.02 7.11
CA VAL A 46 -13.02 3.57 5.79
C VAL A 46 -11.66 2.88 5.90
N VAL A 47 -10.73 3.44 6.68
CA VAL A 47 -9.41 2.83 6.93
C VAL A 47 -9.54 1.47 7.59
N SER A 48 -10.37 1.35 8.64
CA SER A 48 -10.59 0.07 9.32
C SER A 48 -11.21 -0.97 8.38
N ARG A 49 -12.25 -0.58 7.63
CA ARG A 49 -12.92 -1.46 6.67
C ARG A 49 -11.97 -1.95 5.58
N TRP A 50 -11.07 -1.07 5.11
CA TRP A 50 -10.05 -1.42 4.14
C TRP A 50 -9.01 -2.39 4.72
N LEU A 51 -8.57 -2.20 5.97
CA LEU A 51 -7.67 -3.14 6.66
C LEU A 51 -8.29 -4.53 6.82
N ASP A 52 -9.59 -4.58 7.13
CA ASP A 52 -10.32 -5.84 7.27
C ASP A 52 -10.51 -6.52 5.90
N SER A 53 -10.77 -5.75 4.84
CA SER A 53 -10.88 -6.28 3.49
C SER A 53 -9.54 -6.74 2.90
N TRP A 54 -8.42 -6.11 3.28
CA TRP A 54 -7.07 -6.53 2.93
C TRP A 54 -6.76 -7.96 3.39
N GLN A 55 -7.17 -8.33 4.61
CA GLN A 55 -6.99 -9.70 5.12
C GLN A 55 -7.78 -10.71 4.29
N ALA A 56 -9.00 -10.37 3.87
CA ALA A 56 -9.79 -11.23 3.02
C ALA A 56 -9.20 -11.37 1.60
N PHE A 57 -8.72 -10.27 1.02
CA PHE A 57 -8.06 -10.26 -0.28
C PHE A 57 -6.78 -11.10 -0.29
N THR A 58 -5.94 -10.97 0.75
CA THR A 58 -4.72 -11.76 0.90
C THR A 58 -5.01 -13.25 1.09
N ALA A 59 -6.04 -13.60 1.86
CA ALA A 59 -6.47 -14.99 2.02
C ALA A 59 -6.97 -15.60 0.70
N TRP A 60 -7.82 -14.88 -0.03
CA TRP A 60 -8.33 -15.34 -1.33
C TRP A 60 -7.20 -15.47 -2.37
N SER A 61 -6.36 -14.44 -2.52
CA SER A 61 -5.25 -14.47 -3.48
C SER A 61 -4.21 -15.56 -3.14
N GLY A 62 -4.01 -15.85 -1.85
CA GLY A 62 -3.17 -16.95 -1.39
C GLY A 62 -3.72 -18.35 -1.72
N ALA A 63 -5.05 -18.47 -1.83
CA ALA A 63 -5.73 -19.72 -2.16
C ALA A 63 -5.81 -20.00 -3.68
N LEU A 64 -5.44 -19.03 -4.52
CA LEU A 64 -5.43 -19.22 -5.97
C LEU A 64 -4.43 -20.32 -6.40
N PRO A 65 -4.76 -21.08 -7.47
CA PRO A 65 -3.85 -22.08 -8.03
C PRO A 65 -2.45 -21.48 -8.33
N PRO A 66 -1.35 -22.25 -8.13
CA PRO A 66 0.01 -21.72 -8.31
C PRO A 66 0.30 -21.14 -9.70
N ASP A 67 -0.25 -21.75 -10.75
CA ASP A 67 -0.19 -21.30 -12.14
C ASP A 67 -0.90 -19.96 -12.32
N ARG A 68 -2.13 -19.82 -11.79
CA ARG A 68 -2.87 -18.55 -11.82
C ARG A 68 -2.16 -17.44 -11.07
N ARG A 69 -1.58 -17.74 -9.90
CA ARG A 69 -0.74 -16.78 -9.16
C ARG A 69 0.50 -16.35 -9.94
N ALA A 70 1.12 -17.27 -10.68
CA ALA A 70 2.27 -16.95 -11.52
C ALA A 70 1.88 -16.03 -12.68
N GLU A 71 0.75 -16.29 -13.34
CA GLU A 71 0.21 -15.48 -14.44
C GLU A 71 -0.15 -14.06 -13.97
N ILE A 72 -0.91 -13.92 -12.89
CA ILE A 72 -1.23 -12.62 -12.27
C ILE A 72 0.05 -11.89 -11.89
N GLY A 73 0.99 -12.58 -11.24
CA GLY A 73 2.27 -12.00 -10.85
C GLY A 73 3.09 -11.51 -12.05
N GLN A 74 2.99 -12.20 -13.19
CA GLN A 74 3.65 -11.77 -14.43
C GLN A 74 2.98 -10.52 -15.02
N ALA A 75 1.64 -10.51 -15.13
CA ALA A 75 0.90 -9.35 -15.62
C ALA A 75 1.17 -8.08 -14.79
N ILE A 76 1.24 -8.20 -13.46
CA ILE A 76 1.60 -7.09 -12.57
C ILE A 76 3.02 -6.59 -12.85
N ARG A 77 3.99 -7.50 -13.04
CA ARG A 77 5.38 -7.11 -13.37
C ARG A 77 5.46 -6.38 -14.70
N ASP A 78 4.78 -6.88 -15.72
CA ASP A 78 4.78 -6.29 -17.05
C ASP A 78 4.11 -4.91 -17.03
N HIS A 79 2.98 -4.77 -16.32
CA HIS A 79 2.31 -3.49 -16.16
C HIS A 79 3.19 -2.47 -15.42
N ARG A 80 3.84 -2.87 -14.32
CA ARG A 80 4.77 -1.99 -13.56
C ARG A 80 5.98 -1.58 -14.40
N ALA A 81 6.50 -2.47 -15.24
CA ALA A 81 7.60 -2.15 -16.14
C ALA A 81 7.18 -1.11 -17.20
N ALA A 82 5.94 -1.20 -17.70
CA ALA A 82 5.39 -0.25 -18.67
C ALA A 82 4.96 1.09 -18.03
N THR A 83 4.49 1.06 -16.78
CA THR A 83 3.93 2.21 -16.07
C THR A 83 4.53 2.30 -14.67
N PRO A 84 5.67 2.99 -14.50
CA PRO A 84 6.25 3.23 -13.19
C PRO A 84 5.29 4.03 -12.31
N THR A 85 5.02 3.52 -11.11
CA THR A 85 4.13 4.16 -10.13
C THR A 85 4.91 5.00 -9.13
N GLN A 86 4.24 6.00 -8.57
CA GLN A 86 4.76 6.73 -7.41
C GLN A 86 4.67 5.84 -6.15
N PRO A 87 5.49 6.09 -5.11
CA PRO A 87 5.38 5.39 -3.83
C PRO A 87 3.95 5.44 -3.27
N GLY A 88 3.42 4.30 -2.84
CA GLY A 88 2.05 4.21 -2.34
C GLY A 88 0.96 4.27 -3.42
N ARG A 89 1.30 4.12 -4.71
CA ARG A 89 0.32 3.96 -5.82
C ARG A 89 0.34 2.57 -6.45
N ASP A 90 0.73 1.58 -5.67
CA ASP A 90 0.96 0.23 -6.17
C ASP A 90 -0.34 -0.56 -6.32
N LEU A 91 -1.34 -0.35 -5.45
CA LEU A 91 -2.53 -1.18 -5.47
C LEU A 91 -3.37 -0.91 -6.72
N ALA A 92 -3.62 0.37 -7.06
CA ALA A 92 -4.42 0.66 -8.24
C ALA A 92 -3.78 0.08 -9.51
N ALA A 93 -2.46 0.24 -9.67
CA ALA A 93 -1.72 -0.32 -10.79
C ALA A 93 -1.75 -1.86 -10.81
N MET A 94 -1.62 -2.51 -9.66
CA MET A 94 -1.74 -3.97 -9.56
C MET A 94 -3.12 -4.46 -10.01
N THR A 95 -4.18 -3.76 -9.60
CA THR A 95 -5.55 -4.15 -9.97
C THR A 95 -5.88 -3.85 -11.43
N ALA A 96 -5.33 -2.78 -12.00
CA ALA A 96 -5.43 -2.49 -13.42
C ALA A 96 -4.71 -3.54 -14.28
N ALA A 97 -3.58 -4.08 -13.80
CA ALA A 97 -2.80 -5.10 -14.52
C ALA A 97 -3.57 -6.42 -14.75
N ILE A 98 -4.57 -6.69 -13.90
CA ILE A 98 -5.41 -7.90 -14.00
C ILE A 98 -6.82 -7.60 -14.49
N GLU A 99 -7.11 -6.37 -14.91
CA GLU A 99 -8.41 -6.00 -15.45
C GLU A 99 -8.75 -6.87 -16.68
N GLY A 100 -9.97 -7.41 -16.70
CA GLY A 100 -10.41 -8.38 -17.72
C GLY A 100 -10.03 -9.83 -17.45
N MET A 101 -9.23 -10.12 -16.42
CA MET A 101 -9.01 -11.49 -15.95
C MET A 101 -10.18 -11.98 -15.07
N PRO A 102 -10.47 -13.29 -15.02
CA PRO A 102 -11.50 -13.85 -14.15
C PRO A 102 -11.35 -13.43 -12.68
N GLU A 103 -10.11 -13.38 -12.18
CA GLU A 103 -9.78 -13.04 -10.81
C GLU A 103 -10.12 -11.59 -10.46
N TRP A 104 -10.09 -10.68 -11.44
CA TRP A 104 -10.53 -9.31 -11.22
C TRP A 104 -12.02 -9.26 -10.90
N HIS A 105 -12.85 -10.04 -11.62
CA HIS A 105 -14.29 -10.07 -11.38
C HIS A 105 -14.62 -10.70 -10.02
N GLU A 106 -13.93 -11.77 -9.65
CA GLU A 106 -14.09 -12.41 -8.33
C GLU A 106 -13.69 -11.46 -7.19
N ALA A 107 -12.54 -10.79 -7.33
CA ALA A 107 -12.08 -9.83 -6.35
C ALA A 107 -12.99 -8.59 -6.27
N SER A 108 -13.48 -8.08 -7.40
CA SER A 108 -14.47 -7.00 -7.43
C SER A 108 -15.74 -7.38 -6.67
N ALA A 109 -16.31 -8.56 -6.92
CA ALA A 109 -17.47 -9.03 -6.19
C ALA A 109 -17.22 -9.18 -4.68
N MET A 110 -15.99 -9.55 -4.29
CA MET A 110 -15.58 -9.64 -2.89
C MET A 110 -15.51 -8.26 -2.22
N MET A 111 -15.00 -7.25 -2.93
CA MET A 111 -14.89 -5.87 -2.42
C MET A 111 -16.25 -5.19 -2.34
N MET A 112 -17.15 -5.47 -3.27
CA MET A 112 -18.55 -5.03 -3.23
C MET A 112 -19.27 -5.49 -1.96
N LYS A 113 -19.10 -6.76 -1.56
CA LYS A 113 -19.65 -7.29 -0.31
C LYS A 113 -19.10 -6.61 0.95
N ARG A 114 -18.01 -5.85 0.82
CA ARG A 114 -17.34 -5.12 1.90
C ARG A 114 -17.54 -3.61 1.80
N GLY A 115 -18.48 -3.16 0.96
CA GLY A 115 -18.89 -1.76 0.89
C GLY A 115 -17.98 -0.88 0.04
N PHE A 116 -17.15 -1.46 -0.84
CA PHE A 116 -16.46 -0.72 -1.90
C PHE A 116 -17.25 -0.85 -3.21
N ALA A 117 -17.10 0.10 -4.14
CA ALA A 117 -17.82 0.03 -5.42
C ALA A 117 -17.39 -1.19 -6.27
N ASP A 118 -16.10 -1.48 -6.28
CA ASP A 118 -15.47 -2.60 -6.98
C ASP A 118 -14.00 -2.75 -6.50
N LEU A 119 -13.21 -3.59 -7.18
CA LEU A 119 -11.80 -3.78 -6.87
C LEU A 119 -10.97 -2.51 -7.12
N ALA A 120 -11.30 -1.73 -8.15
CA ALA A 120 -10.55 -0.52 -8.49
C ALA A 120 -10.76 0.59 -7.44
N ALA A 121 -11.98 0.78 -6.96
CA ALA A 121 -12.29 1.71 -5.87
C ALA A 121 -11.60 1.31 -4.55
N TRP A 122 -11.60 0.01 -4.24
CA TRP A 122 -10.86 -0.52 -3.09
C TRP A 122 -9.36 -0.26 -3.19
N ALA A 123 -8.78 -0.46 -4.38
CA ALA A 123 -7.36 -0.23 -4.63
C ALA A 123 -6.99 1.24 -4.54
N ALA A 124 -7.80 2.14 -5.12
CA ALA A 124 -7.61 3.58 -5.02
C ALA A 124 -7.71 4.08 -3.56
N THR A 125 -8.61 3.50 -2.76
CA THR A 125 -8.67 3.76 -1.32
C THR A 125 -7.40 3.29 -0.61
N GLY A 126 -6.91 2.09 -0.95
CA GLY A 126 -5.65 1.56 -0.43
C GLY A 126 -4.46 2.45 -0.74
N ASP A 127 -4.35 2.96 -1.96
CA ASP A 127 -3.29 3.89 -2.35
C ASP A 127 -3.31 5.17 -1.50
N ARG A 128 -4.49 5.77 -1.27
CA ARG A 128 -4.62 6.95 -0.38
C ARG A 128 -4.14 6.63 1.04
N ILE A 129 -4.56 5.50 1.58
CA ILE A 129 -4.14 5.03 2.91
C ILE A 129 -2.62 4.83 2.96
N MET A 130 -2.04 4.20 1.95
CA MET A 130 -0.61 3.93 1.89
C MET A 130 0.22 5.19 1.74
N GLN A 131 -0.23 6.17 0.96
CA GLN A 131 0.43 7.47 0.87
C GLN A 131 0.40 8.20 2.22
N ALA A 132 -0.76 8.28 2.86
CA ALA A 132 -0.89 8.88 4.19
C ALA A 132 -0.02 8.16 5.23
N TYR A 133 0.01 6.83 5.22
CA TYR A 133 0.90 6.02 6.05
C TYR A 133 2.37 6.38 5.82
N LEU A 134 2.83 6.40 4.57
CA LEU A 134 4.21 6.71 4.23
C LEU A 134 4.59 8.14 4.65
N THR A 135 3.69 9.12 4.52
CA THR A 135 3.90 10.48 5.03
C THR A 135 4.05 10.48 6.56
N LEU A 136 3.15 9.81 7.28
CA LEU A 136 3.19 9.75 8.75
C LEU A 136 4.41 8.98 9.27
N ASP A 137 4.75 7.86 8.61
CA ASP A 137 5.89 7.03 8.98
C ASP A 137 7.21 7.74 8.68
N TYR A 138 7.28 8.54 7.59
CA TYR A 138 8.44 9.37 7.29
C TYR A 138 8.75 10.29 8.47
N ASP A 139 7.77 10.96 9.08
CA ASP A 139 8.01 11.86 10.21
C ASP A 139 8.02 11.14 11.59
N SER A 140 7.96 9.81 11.62
CA SER A 140 7.98 9.06 12.88
C SER A 140 9.35 9.14 13.59
N PRO A 141 9.41 9.09 14.94
CA PRO A 141 10.67 9.12 15.66
C PRO A 141 11.66 8.03 15.26
N ALA A 142 11.15 6.82 14.96
CA ALA A 142 11.96 5.70 14.52
C ALA A 142 12.60 5.96 13.15
N SER A 143 11.81 6.45 12.18
CA SER A 143 12.30 6.77 10.84
C SER A 143 13.26 7.96 10.87
N VAL A 144 12.98 8.99 11.69
CA VAL A 144 13.91 10.11 11.92
C VAL A 144 15.24 9.62 12.47
N ALA A 145 15.24 8.76 13.49
CA ALA A 145 16.46 8.21 14.08
C ALA A 145 17.26 7.37 13.07
N ALA A 146 16.59 6.51 12.30
CA ALA A 146 17.22 5.67 11.28
C ALA A 146 17.86 6.52 10.16
N ARG A 147 17.23 7.62 9.76
CA ARG A 147 17.82 8.57 8.79
C ARG A 147 19.03 9.28 9.37
N ALA A 148 18.93 9.78 10.60
CA ALA A 148 20.05 10.44 11.28
C ALA A 148 21.28 9.52 11.40
N GLU A 149 21.08 8.23 11.70
CA GLU A 149 22.17 7.24 11.75
C GLU A 149 22.85 7.05 10.39
N ARG A 150 22.05 6.96 9.33
CA ARG A 150 22.57 6.84 7.96
C ARG A 150 23.34 8.08 7.51
N ASP A 151 22.84 9.27 7.82
CA ASP A 151 23.53 10.52 7.51
C ASP A 151 24.84 10.63 8.30
N ALA A 152 24.85 10.23 9.58
CA ALA A 152 26.07 10.15 10.37
C ALA A 152 27.09 9.16 9.79
N LEU A 153 26.65 8.02 9.25
CA LEU A 153 27.53 7.07 8.55
C LEU A 153 28.11 7.67 7.27
N ARG A 154 27.31 8.39 6.47
CA ARG A 154 27.81 9.09 5.26
C ARG A 154 28.87 10.12 5.61
N THR A 155 28.67 10.89 6.67
CA THR A 155 29.66 11.84 7.17
C THR A 155 30.95 11.13 7.59
N ARG A 156 30.86 10.03 8.35
CA ARG A 156 32.03 9.21 8.71
C ARG A 156 32.80 8.68 7.50
N ILE A 157 32.11 8.26 6.43
CA ILE A 157 32.76 7.81 5.19
C ILE A 157 33.50 8.97 4.52
N ARG A 158 32.85 10.14 4.41
CA ARG A 158 33.43 11.33 3.78
C ARG A 158 34.69 11.81 4.51
N ASP A 159 34.62 11.82 5.83
CA ASP A 159 35.66 12.40 6.69
C ASP A 159 36.73 11.36 7.11
N SER A 160 36.63 10.12 6.62
CA SER A 160 37.60 9.07 6.95
C SER A 160 38.95 9.32 6.28
N ASP A 161 40.01 9.42 7.08
CA ASP A 161 41.39 9.47 6.57
C ASP A 161 41.93 8.09 6.14
N GLN A 162 41.17 7.02 6.42
CA GLN A 162 41.55 5.63 6.10
C GLN A 162 41.08 5.18 4.71
N LEU A 163 40.21 5.96 4.06
CA LEU A 163 39.64 5.63 2.76
C LEU A 163 40.23 6.54 1.69
N THR A 164 40.58 5.96 0.55
CA THR A 164 40.89 6.73 -0.67
C THR A 164 39.62 7.38 -1.22
N ASP A 165 39.76 8.46 -1.99
CA ASP A 165 38.62 9.17 -2.57
C ASP A 165 37.73 8.27 -3.45
N ALA A 166 38.35 7.35 -4.20
CA ALA A 166 37.63 6.37 -5.01
C ALA A 166 36.78 5.42 -4.14
N GLN A 167 37.32 4.96 -3.01
CA GLN A 167 36.58 4.12 -2.06
C GLN A 167 35.45 4.88 -1.37
N LYS A 168 35.68 6.15 -1.00
CA LYS A 168 34.63 7.03 -0.45
C LYS A 168 33.47 7.19 -1.43
N GLN A 169 33.77 7.49 -2.70
CA GLN A 169 32.75 7.63 -3.73
C GLN A 169 31.98 6.33 -3.95
N GLN A 170 32.67 5.19 -4.06
CA GLN A 170 32.02 3.90 -4.24
C GLN A 170 31.07 3.58 -3.07
N LEU A 171 31.52 3.80 -1.83
CA LEU A 171 30.70 3.59 -0.65
C LEU A 171 29.50 4.54 -0.63
N LEU A 172 29.70 5.83 -0.85
CA LEU A 172 28.61 6.82 -0.87
C LEU A 172 27.58 6.53 -1.98
N GLN A 173 28.02 6.02 -3.14
CA GLN A 173 27.11 5.55 -4.19
C GLN A 173 26.30 4.34 -3.75
N SER A 174 26.90 3.40 -3.02
CA SER A 174 26.18 2.23 -2.50
C SER A 174 25.09 2.57 -1.47
N TYR A 175 25.24 3.67 -0.73
CA TYR A 175 24.24 4.18 0.21
C TYR A 175 23.13 5.03 -0.44
N GLY A 176 23.20 5.27 -1.75
CA GLY A 176 22.21 6.04 -2.49
C GLY A 176 22.27 7.57 -2.25
N PRO A 177 21.25 8.31 -2.72
CA PRO A 177 21.15 9.75 -2.49
C PRO A 177 20.97 10.09 -1.00
N SER A 178 21.27 11.33 -0.60
CA SER A 178 20.95 11.80 0.75
C SER A 178 19.45 11.88 0.99
N GLU A 179 19.01 11.64 2.22
CA GLU A 179 17.59 11.59 2.57
C GLU A 179 16.84 12.89 2.31
N GLU A 180 17.53 14.01 2.50
CA GLU A 180 16.97 15.33 2.26
C GLU A 180 16.63 15.56 0.77
N MET A 181 17.33 14.88 -0.15
CA MET A 181 17.01 14.89 -1.58
C MET A 181 15.88 13.93 -1.95
N ASN A 182 15.52 13.00 -1.06
CA ASN A 182 14.54 11.94 -1.29
C ASN A 182 13.22 12.15 -0.53
N ARG A 183 12.99 13.32 0.08
CA ARG A 183 11.73 13.57 0.79
C ARG A 183 10.55 13.38 -0.17
N PRO A 184 9.65 12.42 0.08
CA PRO A 184 8.44 12.29 -0.72
C PRO A 184 7.56 13.52 -0.46
N VAL A 185 7.37 14.36 -1.47
CA VAL A 185 6.40 15.46 -1.38
C VAL A 185 5.05 14.89 -1.76
N MET A 186 4.35 14.32 -0.78
CA MET A 186 2.97 13.90 -0.92
C MET A 186 2.07 14.97 -0.29
N ALA A 187 1.29 15.65 -1.12
CA ALA A 187 0.30 16.62 -0.65
C ALA A 187 -0.95 15.86 -0.16
N ILE A 188 -0.88 15.32 1.05
CA ILE A 188 -1.98 14.58 1.68
C ILE A 188 -2.81 15.54 2.55
N PRO A 189 -4.15 15.60 2.37
CA PRO A 189 -5.00 16.43 3.22
C PRO A 189 -4.89 16.04 4.70
N ALA A 190 -4.87 17.04 5.60
CA ALA A 190 -4.73 16.80 7.04
C ALA A 190 -5.79 15.84 7.61
N ALA A 191 -7.03 15.91 7.12
CA ALA A 191 -8.09 15.00 7.53
C ALA A 191 -7.79 13.52 7.22
N GLU A 192 -7.10 13.24 6.10
CA GLU A 192 -6.70 11.87 5.75
C GLU A 192 -5.56 11.37 6.64
N LEU A 193 -4.61 12.25 6.99
CA LEU A 193 -3.56 11.94 7.96
C LEU A 193 -4.17 11.59 9.33
N GLU A 194 -5.15 12.37 9.80
CA GLU A 194 -5.84 12.10 11.07
C GLU A 194 -6.67 10.81 11.02
N ALA A 195 -7.28 10.49 9.88
CA ALA A 195 -7.98 9.22 9.70
C ALA A 195 -7.06 8.01 9.77
N VAL A 196 -5.81 8.13 9.32
CA VAL A 196 -4.83 7.03 9.27
C VAL A 196 -4.03 6.88 10.56
N ARG A 197 -3.77 7.99 11.28
CA ARG A 197 -2.96 8.03 12.51
C ARG A 197 -3.29 6.93 13.55
N PRO A 198 -4.55 6.57 13.85
CA PRO A 198 -4.87 5.53 14.84
C PRO A 198 -4.55 4.11 14.35
N HIS A 199 -4.28 3.93 13.06
CA HIS A 199 -4.12 2.63 12.41
C HIS A 199 -2.67 2.31 12.02
N MET A 200 -1.70 3.17 12.37
CA MET A 200 -0.29 3.04 11.97
C MET A 200 0.31 1.67 12.31
N GLU A 201 0.03 1.11 13.48
CA GLU A 201 0.55 -0.21 13.86
C GLU A 201 -0.05 -1.35 13.02
N ARG A 202 -1.36 -1.28 12.73
CA ARG A 202 -2.03 -2.26 11.86
C ARG A 202 -1.45 -2.19 10.44
N LEU A 203 -1.18 -0.98 9.94
CA LEU A 203 -0.60 -0.74 8.62
C LEU A 203 0.86 -1.21 8.54
N ARG A 204 1.65 -0.95 9.58
CA ARG A 204 3.03 -1.44 9.69
C ARG A 204 3.08 -2.97 9.64
N ALA A 205 2.13 -3.65 10.29
CA ALA A 205 2.04 -5.11 10.25
C ALA A 205 1.73 -5.69 8.85
N LEU A 206 1.27 -4.87 7.90
CA LEU A 206 1.05 -5.30 6.51
C LEU A 206 2.33 -5.22 5.66
N GLN A 207 3.31 -4.43 6.08
CA GLN A 207 4.56 -4.29 5.35
C GLN A 207 5.42 -5.56 5.54
N PRO A 208 6.06 -6.08 4.49
CA PRO A 208 7.04 -7.14 4.66
C PRO A 208 8.15 -6.62 5.57
N GLN A 209 8.30 -7.22 6.75
CA GLN A 209 9.48 -6.98 7.57
C GLN A 209 10.68 -7.51 6.77
N GLY A 210 11.66 -6.63 6.55
CA GLY A 210 12.88 -6.96 5.81
C GLY A 210 13.59 -8.18 6.36
#